data_AF-A0A836KZZ7-F1
#
_entry.id   AF-A0A836KZZ7-F1
#
_cell.length_a   1.000
_cell.length_b   1.000
_cell.length_c   1.000
_cell.angle_alpha   90.00
_cell.angle_beta   90.00
_cell.angle_gamma   90.00
#
_symmetry.space_group_name_H-M   'P 1'
#
loop_
_entity.id
_entity.type
_entity.pdbx_description
1 polymer ?
#
loop_
_entity_poly.entity_id
_entity_poly.type
_entity_poly.pdbx_seq_one_letter_code
_entity_poly.pdbx_strand_id
1 'polypeptide(L)'
;MRRVVVAERETLFQASVQEGEPYRWTALDTSLDVSGYLRLSHLAYLPPPSLEALRVFEASRGISPATTVHSVRAIVRTLTATKKVEEYVVACFPLDVQRLCSAQTFTVPPIEIGQSGPATAAAGPAPKCSLASLLPRRRDAAAGLSNTFLLPCPTDIATQLNIRLGLDGFTELQVDGPGTVVFTGEQRLTMVSRRRHECDVY
;
A
#
# COMPACT_ATOMS: atom_id res chain seq x y z
N MET A 1 27.83 -3.61 24.74
CA MET A 1 28.08 -3.91 23.31
C MET A 1 27.59 -2.76 22.46
N ARG A 2 28.44 -2.12 21.64
CA ARG A 2 28.01 -1.07 20.69
C ARG A 2 27.60 -1.73 19.37
N ARG A 3 26.33 -1.58 18.97
CA ARG A 3 25.87 -1.96 17.63
C ARG A 3 26.41 -0.94 16.62
N VAL A 4 27.04 -1.40 15.56
CA VAL A 4 27.53 -0.54 14.48
C VAL A 4 26.53 -0.65 13.32
N VAL A 5 25.90 0.47 12.98
CA VAL A 5 25.07 0.57 11.77
C VAL A 5 26.00 0.57 10.58
N VAL A 6 25.79 -0.38 9.66
CA VAL A 6 26.65 -0.55 8.46
C VAL A 6 26.04 0.11 7.23
N ALA A 7 24.72 0.06 7.11
CA ALA A 7 24.01 0.72 6.03
C ALA A 7 22.56 1.01 6.46
N GLU A 8 22.04 2.15 6.01
CA GLU A 8 20.62 2.48 6.09
C GLU A 8 20.08 2.68 4.68
N ARG A 9 18.88 2.19 4.45
CA ARG A 9 18.14 2.39 3.20
C ARG A 9 16.73 2.82 3.54
N GLU A 10 16.36 3.99 3.03
CA GLU A 10 14.99 4.48 3.07
C GLU A 10 14.43 4.50 1.65
N THR A 11 13.28 3.86 1.46
CA THR A 11 12.61 3.79 0.16
C THR A 11 11.14 4.09 0.31
N LEU A 12 10.63 4.98 -0.54
CA LEU A 12 9.20 5.17 -0.69
C LEU A 12 8.57 3.92 -1.31
N PHE A 13 7.42 3.53 -0.80
CA PHE A 13 6.61 2.47 -1.36
C PHE A 13 5.18 2.93 -1.60
N GLN A 14 4.56 2.28 -2.56
CA GLN A 14 3.15 2.38 -2.87
C GLN A 14 2.68 0.96 -3.18
N ALA A 15 1.66 0.49 -2.47
CA ALA A 15 1.12 -0.85 -2.61
C ALA A 15 -0.39 -0.77 -2.81
N SER A 16 -0.86 -1.29 -3.94
CA SER A 16 -2.28 -1.43 -4.23
C SER A 16 -2.75 -2.79 -3.73
N VAL A 17 -3.75 -2.81 -2.84
CA VAL A 17 -4.23 -4.02 -2.17
C VAL A 17 -5.73 -4.16 -2.41
N GLN A 18 -6.14 -5.37 -2.75
CA GLN A 18 -7.55 -5.77 -2.89
C GLN A 18 -7.90 -6.86 -1.90
N GLU A 19 -9.19 -7.06 -1.67
CA GLU A 19 -9.63 -8.15 -0.83
C GLU A 19 -9.24 -9.51 -1.44
N GLY A 20 -8.60 -10.37 -0.64
CA GLY A 20 -8.06 -11.65 -1.09
C GLY A 20 -6.63 -11.59 -1.66
N GLU A 21 -6.10 -10.40 -1.90
CA GLU A 21 -4.75 -10.19 -2.45
C GLU A 21 -3.88 -9.34 -1.51
N PRO A 22 -3.45 -9.90 -0.36
CA PRO A 22 -2.70 -9.15 0.63
C PRO A 22 -1.28 -8.81 0.16
N TYR A 23 -0.79 -7.63 0.52
CA TYR A 23 0.60 -7.24 0.28
C TYR A 23 1.46 -7.54 1.51
N ARG A 24 2.46 -8.41 1.36
CA ARG A 24 3.23 -8.96 2.48
C ARG A 24 4.71 -8.58 2.42
N TRP A 25 5.24 -8.16 3.56
CA TRP A 25 6.66 -8.18 3.86
C TRP A 25 6.96 -9.36 4.77
N THR A 26 7.76 -10.29 4.27
CA THR A 26 8.42 -11.31 5.08
C THR A 26 9.81 -10.81 5.46
N ALA A 27 10.26 -11.13 6.69
CA ALA A 27 11.62 -10.82 7.12
C ALA A 27 12.65 -11.15 6.03
N LEU A 28 13.52 -10.18 5.74
CA LEU A 28 14.68 -10.39 4.89
C LEU A 28 15.58 -11.45 5.55
N ASP A 29 16.24 -12.22 4.70
CA ASP A 29 17.10 -13.36 5.03
C ASP A 29 17.75 -13.25 6.43
N THR A 30 17.41 -14.20 7.31
CA THR A 30 17.86 -14.28 8.71
C THR A 30 19.38 -14.34 8.87
N SER A 31 20.12 -14.48 7.77
CA SER A 31 21.58 -14.43 7.70
C SER A 31 22.14 -13.01 7.98
N LEU A 32 21.35 -11.97 7.79
CA LEU A 32 21.73 -10.57 8.05
C LEU A 32 20.92 -10.02 9.23
N ASP A 33 21.58 -9.34 10.18
CA ASP A 33 20.95 -8.62 11.30
C ASP A 33 20.30 -7.33 10.75
N VAL A 34 19.19 -7.49 10.00
CA VAL A 34 18.42 -6.39 9.42
C VAL A 34 17.28 -6.03 10.35
N SER A 35 17.21 -4.77 10.77
CA SER A 35 16.05 -4.21 11.48
C SER A 35 15.40 -3.16 10.60
N GLY A 36 14.08 -3.11 10.57
CA GLY A 36 13.39 -2.11 9.77
C GLY A 36 11.99 -1.81 10.29
N TYR A 37 11.43 -0.72 9.77
CA TYR A 37 10.03 -0.37 9.98
C TYR A 37 9.41 0.17 8.71
N LEU A 38 8.08 0.03 8.61
CA LEU A 38 7.24 0.72 7.64
C LEU A 38 6.59 1.90 8.34
N ARG A 39 6.53 3.04 7.65
CA ARG A 39 5.73 4.19 8.05
C ARG A 39 4.65 4.43 7.02
N LEU A 40 3.40 4.21 7.39
CA LEU A 40 2.25 4.56 6.55
C LEU A 40 1.96 6.05 6.69
N SER A 41 1.82 6.72 5.55
CA SER A 41 1.62 8.17 5.46
C SER A 41 0.28 8.55 4.83
N HIS A 42 -0.15 7.80 3.81
CA HIS A 42 -1.38 8.05 3.07
C HIS A 42 -2.01 6.73 2.66
N LEU A 43 -3.34 6.64 2.79
CA LEU A 43 -4.15 5.60 2.19
C LEU A 43 -5.14 6.28 1.23
N ALA A 44 -5.33 5.72 0.04
CA ALA A 44 -6.34 6.15 -0.91
C ALA A 44 -7.21 4.97 -1.32
N TYR A 45 -8.51 5.09 -1.13
CA TYR A 45 -9.49 4.13 -1.59
C TYR A 45 -9.88 4.43 -3.04
N LEU A 46 -9.91 3.38 -3.84
CA LEU A 46 -10.36 3.37 -5.22
C LEU A 46 -11.60 2.48 -5.28
N PRO A 47 -12.80 3.08 -5.38
CA PRO A 47 -14.04 2.34 -5.57
C PRO A 47 -13.97 1.40 -6.78
N PRO A 48 -14.81 0.35 -6.82
CA PRO A 48 -15.02 -0.44 -8.03
C PRO A 48 -15.32 0.47 -9.23
N PRO A 49 -14.83 0.15 -10.44
CA PRO A 49 -14.98 1.02 -11.60
C PRO A 49 -16.41 1.09 -12.14
N SER A 50 -17.29 0.15 -11.74
CA SER A 50 -18.67 0.08 -12.18
C SER A 50 -19.56 -0.65 -11.17
N LEU A 51 -20.88 -0.47 -11.31
CA LEU A 51 -21.87 -1.27 -10.58
C LEU A 51 -21.77 -2.76 -10.88
N GLU A 52 -21.38 -3.13 -12.10
CA GLU A 52 -21.21 -4.53 -12.48
C GLU A 52 -20.06 -5.17 -11.69
N ALA A 53 -18.94 -4.47 -11.57
CA ALA A 53 -17.81 -4.93 -10.75
C ALA A 53 -18.20 -5.08 -9.27
N LEU A 54 -19.01 -4.15 -8.74
CA LEU A 54 -19.55 -4.27 -7.37
C LEU A 54 -20.48 -5.48 -7.24
N ARG A 55 -21.37 -5.73 -8.22
CA ARG A 55 -22.29 -6.88 -8.18
C ARG A 55 -21.55 -8.23 -8.25
N VAL A 56 -20.47 -8.30 -9.01
CA VAL A 56 -19.60 -9.51 -9.05
C VAL A 56 -19.02 -9.76 -7.66
N PHE A 57 -18.53 -8.72 -6.99
CA PHE A 57 -18.05 -8.80 -5.62
C PHE A 57 -19.15 -9.26 -4.65
N GLU A 58 -20.32 -8.60 -4.67
CA GLU A 58 -21.46 -8.95 -3.80
C GLU A 58 -21.88 -10.41 -3.99
N ALA A 59 -21.97 -10.88 -5.24
CA ALA A 59 -22.31 -12.26 -5.57
C ALA A 59 -21.26 -13.25 -5.01
N SER A 60 -19.97 -12.94 -5.15
CA SER A 60 -18.88 -13.78 -4.62
C SER A 60 -18.89 -13.90 -3.09
N ARG A 61 -19.49 -12.93 -2.40
CA ARG A 61 -19.57 -12.86 -0.94
C ARG A 61 -20.93 -13.21 -0.38
N GLY A 62 -21.91 -13.51 -1.22
CA GLY A 62 -23.29 -13.74 -0.81
C GLY A 62 -23.93 -12.52 -0.13
N ILE A 63 -23.45 -11.31 -0.44
CA ILE A 63 -23.98 -10.06 0.10
C ILE A 63 -25.25 -9.69 -0.65
N SER A 64 -26.27 -9.24 0.09
CA SER A 64 -27.52 -8.77 -0.53
C SER A 64 -27.29 -7.48 -1.32
N PRO A 65 -27.77 -7.38 -2.56
CA PRO A 65 -27.69 -6.16 -3.37
C PRO A 65 -28.58 -5.02 -2.84
N ALA A 66 -29.35 -5.25 -1.77
CA ALA A 66 -30.10 -4.20 -1.07
C ALA A 66 -29.21 -3.27 -0.24
N THR A 67 -27.92 -3.60 -0.08
CA THR A 67 -26.96 -2.81 0.67
C THR A 67 -26.67 -1.50 -0.07
N THR A 68 -27.04 -0.37 0.51
CA THR A 68 -26.82 0.95 -0.09
C THR A 68 -25.43 1.51 0.19
N VAL A 69 -24.78 1.06 1.26
CA VAL A 69 -23.45 1.52 1.68
C VAL A 69 -22.59 0.33 2.11
N HIS A 70 -21.41 0.20 1.52
CA HIS A 70 -20.37 -0.75 1.93
C HIS A 70 -19.30 -0.03 2.77
N SER A 71 -18.81 -0.68 3.83
CA SER A 71 -17.69 -0.17 4.63
C SER A 71 -16.42 -0.94 4.29
N VAL A 72 -15.53 -0.32 3.52
CA VAL A 72 -14.24 -0.91 3.15
C VAL A 72 -13.22 -0.67 4.25
N ARG A 73 -12.60 -1.73 4.77
CA ARG A 73 -11.63 -1.67 5.86
C ARG A 73 -10.22 -1.87 5.33
N ALA A 74 -9.33 -0.94 5.64
CA ALA A 74 -7.89 -1.13 5.47
C ALA A 74 -7.31 -1.71 6.76
N ILE A 75 -6.64 -2.84 6.65
CA ILE A 75 -6.19 -3.64 7.79
C ILE A 75 -4.67 -3.83 7.70
N VAL A 76 -4.01 -3.71 8.84
CA VAL A 76 -2.62 -4.13 9.03
C VAL A 76 -2.63 -5.38 9.87
N ARG A 77 -1.99 -6.42 9.38
CA ARG A 77 -1.76 -7.67 10.10
C ARG A 77 -0.28 -7.83 10.37
N THR A 78 0.12 -7.97 11.63
CA THR A 78 1.53 -7.98 12.01
C THR A 78 1.79 -8.88 13.21
N LEU A 79 3.03 -9.36 13.33
CA LEU A 79 3.50 -10.09 14.51
C LEU A 79 3.83 -9.09 15.62
N THR A 80 3.16 -9.22 16.76
CA THR A 80 3.36 -8.32 17.90
C THR A 80 4.49 -8.80 18.82
N ALA A 81 4.92 -7.93 19.74
CA ALA A 81 5.91 -8.28 20.77
C ALA A 81 5.49 -9.49 21.64
N THR A 82 4.19 -9.80 21.70
CA THR A 82 3.67 -10.99 22.40
C THR A 82 3.83 -12.29 21.60
N LYS A 83 4.45 -12.22 20.42
CA LYS A 83 4.59 -13.32 19.44
C LYS A 83 3.25 -13.82 18.90
N LYS A 84 2.22 -12.98 18.94
CA LYS A 84 0.91 -13.25 18.33
C LYS A 84 0.74 -12.42 17.08
N VAL A 85 0.09 -12.99 16.08
CA VAL A 85 -0.33 -12.25 14.88
C VAL A 85 -1.64 -11.56 15.23
N GLU A 86 -1.67 -10.23 15.10
CA GLU A 86 -2.83 -9.39 15.38
C GLU A 86 -3.20 -8.56 14.16
N GLU A 87 -4.48 -8.19 14.07
CA GLU A 87 -5.06 -7.40 12.99
C GLU A 87 -5.58 -6.08 13.53
N TYR A 88 -5.22 -4.99 12.87
CA TYR A 88 -5.60 -3.63 13.24
C TYR A 88 -6.24 -2.94 12.04
N VAL A 89 -7.48 -2.48 12.22
CA VAL A 89 -8.14 -1.62 11.24
C VAL A 89 -7.51 -0.22 11.33
N VAL A 90 -6.87 0.23 10.26
CA VAL A 90 -6.16 1.51 10.21
C VAL A 90 -6.95 2.62 9.50
N ALA A 91 -7.91 2.25 8.66
CA ALA A 91 -8.86 3.18 8.05
C ALA A 91 -10.13 2.44 7.62
N CYS A 92 -11.24 3.17 7.55
CA CYS A 92 -12.50 2.72 6.97
C CYS A 92 -12.97 3.72 5.92
N PHE A 93 -13.38 3.24 4.74
CA PHE A 93 -13.85 4.05 3.64
C PHE A 93 -15.30 3.68 3.30
N PRO A 94 -16.25 4.63 3.38
CA PRO A 94 -17.63 4.37 3.01
C PRO A 94 -17.81 4.42 1.49
N LEU A 95 -18.29 3.34 0.90
CA LEU A 95 -18.73 3.27 -0.49
C LEU A 95 -20.26 3.33 -0.55
N ASP A 96 -20.80 4.48 -0.96
CA ASP A 96 -22.21 4.60 -1.34
C ASP A 96 -22.40 4.13 -2.79
N VAL A 97 -23.31 3.17 -3.00
CA VAL A 97 -23.61 2.59 -4.32
C VAL A 97 -24.07 3.64 -5.32
N GLN A 98 -24.76 4.71 -4.87
CA GLN A 98 -25.20 5.79 -5.76
C GLN A 98 -24.03 6.54 -6.41
N ARG A 99 -22.84 6.53 -5.77
CA ARG A 99 -21.63 7.11 -6.35
C ARG A 99 -21.20 6.35 -7.60
N LEU A 100 -21.39 5.04 -7.64
CA LEU A 100 -21.06 4.23 -8.82
C LEU A 100 -22.02 4.46 -10.00
N CYS A 101 -23.24 4.91 -9.74
CA CYS A 101 -24.21 5.26 -10.78
C CYS A 101 -23.92 6.61 -11.46
N SER A 102 -23.22 7.51 -10.77
CA SER A 102 -23.09 8.93 -11.14
C SER A 102 -21.65 9.37 -11.41
N ALA A 103 -20.66 8.54 -11.08
CA ALA A 103 -19.26 8.93 -11.18
C ALA A 103 -18.70 8.85 -12.60
N GLN A 104 -17.86 9.82 -12.93
CA GLN A 104 -17.03 9.81 -14.13
C GLN A 104 -15.83 8.88 -13.92
N THR A 105 -15.66 7.93 -14.83
CA THR A 105 -14.50 7.05 -14.87
C THR A 105 -13.28 7.78 -15.45
N PHE A 106 -12.13 7.55 -14.84
CA PHE A 106 -10.83 7.96 -15.35
C PHE A 106 -10.09 6.71 -15.82
N THR A 107 -9.76 6.66 -17.11
CA THR A 107 -8.95 5.60 -17.69
C THR A 107 -7.53 6.11 -17.90
N VAL A 108 -6.55 5.41 -17.34
CA VAL A 108 -5.14 5.72 -17.62
C VAL A 108 -4.84 5.26 -19.06
N PRO A 109 -4.44 6.16 -19.99
CA PRO A 109 -4.20 5.76 -21.37
C PRO A 109 -3.02 4.79 -21.48
N PRO A 110 -3.10 3.74 -22.31
CA PRO A 110 -1.96 2.88 -22.62
C PRO A 110 -0.87 3.72 -23.31
N ILE A 111 0.41 3.57 -22.93
CA ILE A 111 1.50 4.16 -23.72
C ILE A 111 1.82 3.20 -24.84
N GLU A 112 1.64 3.66 -26.08
CA GLU A 112 2.32 3.11 -27.23
C GLU A 112 3.83 3.28 -27.01
N ILE A 113 4.57 2.17 -26.99
CA ILE A 113 6.03 2.18 -26.90
C ILE A 113 6.55 2.80 -28.21
N GLY A 114 6.79 4.11 -28.19
CA GLY A 114 7.23 4.86 -29.36
C GLY A 114 7.98 6.12 -28.96
N GLN A 115 9.31 6.01 -29.05
CA GLN A 115 10.30 7.10 -29.19
C GLN A 115 10.71 7.90 -27.94
N SER A 116 11.98 7.69 -27.59
CA SER A 116 12.79 8.48 -26.68
C SER A 116 13.00 9.91 -27.20
N GLY A 117 12.76 10.90 -26.34
CA GLY A 117 13.26 12.27 -26.47
C GLY A 117 13.67 12.79 -25.07
N PRO A 118 14.74 13.60 -24.95
CA PRO A 118 15.43 13.82 -23.69
C PRO A 118 14.63 14.74 -22.76
N ALA A 119 14.31 14.26 -21.56
CA ALA A 119 13.70 15.07 -20.51
C ALA A 119 14.79 15.91 -19.81
N THR A 120 14.73 17.21 -20.02
CA THR A 120 15.49 18.22 -19.28
C THR A 120 15.10 18.17 -17.80
N ALA A 121 16.12 17.98 -16.96
CA ALA A 121 16.01 18.04 -15.51
C ALA A 121 15.71 19.47 -15.05
N ALA A 122 14.64 19.65 -14.28
CA ALA A 122 14.43 20.83 -13.45
C ALA A 122 14.00 20.39 -12.05
N ALA A 123 14.92 20.53 -11.10
CA ALA A 123 14.68 20.38 -9.69
C ALA A 123 13.82 21.56 -9.16
N GLY A 124 12.75 21.24 -8.44
CA GLY A 124 11.86 22.21 -7.79
C GLY A 124 10.96 21.53 -6.75
N PRO A 125 10.50 22.25 -5.71
CA PRO A 125 10.42 21.76 -4.33
C PRO A 125 9.14 20.97 -4.01
N ALA A 126 9.27 20.05 -3.05
CA ALA A 126 8.25 19.29 -2.28
C ALA A 126 7.01 18.79 -3.06
N PRO A 127 6.72 17.47 -3.10
CA PRO A 127 5.58 16.99 -3.85
C PRO A 127 4.29 17.45 -3.17
N LYS A 128 3.64 18.48 -3.73
CA LYS A 128 2.21 18.69 -3.57
C LYS A 128 1.57 17.37 -3.99
N CYS A 129 0.87 16.69 -3.08
CA CYS A 129 0.10 15.48 -3.37
C CYS A 129 -0.89 15.77 -4.50
N SER A 130 -0.45 15.56 -5.74
CA SER A 130 -1.30 15.57 -6.92
C SER A 130 -2.15 14.31 -6.88
N LEU A 131 -3.42 14.38 -7.27
CA LEU A 131 -4.32 13.24 -7.32
C LEU A 131 -3.73 12.07 -8.15
N ALA A 132 -2.89 12.38 -9.15
CA ALA A 132 -2.15 11.39 -9.93
C ALA A 132 -1.11 10.58 -9.11
N SER A 133 -0.63 11.11 -7.99
CA SER A 133 0.28 10.40 -7.07
C SER A 133 -0.43 9.39 -6.18
N LEU A 134 -1.77 9.49 -6.06
CA LEU A 134 -2.61 8.59 -5.28
C LEU A 134 -3.18 7.43 -6.12
N LEU A 135 -3.10 7.55 -7.45
CA LEU A 135 -3.48 6.46 -8.36
C LEU A 135 -2.41 5.36 -8.35
N PRO A 136 -2.79 4.09 -8.60
CA PRO A 136 -1.84 2.99 -8.70
C PRO A 136 -0.78 3.31 -9.76
N ARG A 137 0.50 3.14 -9.42
CA ARG A 137 1.57 3.30 -10.41
C ARG A 137 1.51 2.14 -11.39
N ARG A 138 1.89 2.39 -12.65
CA ARG A 138 1.85 1.41 -13.77
C ARG A 138 2.43 0.02 -13.50
N ARG A 139 3.29 -0.18 -12.49
CA ARG A 139 3.74 -1.52 -12.09
C ARG A 139 2.61 -2.38 -11.51
N ASP A 140 1.61 -1.76 -10.91
CA ASP A 140 0.43 -2.42 -10.34
C ASP A 140 -0.57 -2.84 -11.44
N ALA A 141 -0.61 -2.12 -12.57
CA ALA A 141 -1.41 -2.49 -13.75
C ALA A 141 -0.93 -3.79 -14.43
N ALA A 142 0.35 -4.17 -14.25
CA ALA A 142 0.87 -5.45 -14.73
C ALA A 142 0.41 -6.64 -13.86
N ALA A 143 -0.16 -6.38 -12.67
CA ALA A 143 -0.64 -7.40 -11.72
C ALA A 143 -2.15 -7.69 -11.85
N GLY A 144 -2.80 -7.31 -12.96
CA GLY A 144 -4.22 -7.61 -13.20
C GLY A 144 -5.19 -6.55 -12.66
N LEU A 145 -4.69 -5.42 -12.15
CA LEU A 145 -5.52 -4.30 -11.71
C LEU A 145 -6.10 -3.54 -12.91
N SER A 146 -7.39 -3.19 -12.82
CA SER A 146 -8.10 -2.39 -13.83
C SER A 146 -7.35 -1.09 -14.14
N ASN A 147 -7.24 -0.71 -15.42
CA ASN A 147 -6.69 0.61 -15.81
C ASN A 147 -7.73 1.74 -15.72
N THR A 148 -8.96 1.39 -15.35
CA THR A 148 -10.09 2.29 -15.19
C THR A 148 -10.43 2.41 -13.70
N PHE A 149 -10.49 3.63 -13.21
CA PHE A 149 -10.81 3.94 -11.82
C PHE A 149 -11.83 5.06 -11.75
N LEU A 150 -12.63 5.09 -10.69
CA LEU A 150 -13.35 6.31 -10.36
C LEU A 150 -12.39 7.29 -9.69
N LEU A 151 -12.56 8.58 -9.98
CA LEU A 151 -11.76 9.62 -9.32
C LEU A 151 -12.06 9.59 -7.80
N PRO A 152 -11.02 9.46 -6.95
CA PRO A 152 -11.21 9.50 -5.51
C PRO A 152 -11.83 10.84 -5.09
N CYS A 153 -12.81 10.80 -4.20
CA CYS A 153 -13.32 11.97 -3.54
C CYS A 153 -12.58 12.18 -2.19
N PRO A 154 -12.72 13.34 -1.52
CA PRO A 154 -12.00 13.59 -0.28
C PRO A 154 -12.23 12.55 0.82
N THR A 155 -13.42 11.92 0.88
CA THR A 155 -13.71 10.87 1.88
C THR A 155 -13.03 9.54 1.59
N ASP A 156 -12.47 9.36 0.39
CA ASP A 156 -11.72 8.16 0.00
C ASP A 156 -10.23 8.27 0.38
N ILE A 157 -9.78 9.40 0.94
CA ILE A 157 -8.36 9.65 1.18
C ILE A 157 -8.12 9.86 2.68
N ALA A 158 -7.31 8.99 3.27
CA ALA A 158 -6.77 9.19 4.61
C ALA A 158 -5.32 9.70 4.48
N THR A 159 -5.08 10.94 4.93
CA THR A 159 -3.77 11.59 4.84
C THR A 159 -3.18 11.86 6.23
N GLN A 160 -1.93 12.30 6.28
CA GLN A 160 -1.23 12.68 7.52
C GLN A 160 -1.12 11.52 8.53
N LEU A 161 -1.11 10.28 8.04
CA LEU A 161 -0.93 9.12 8.89
C LEU A 161 0.53 9.06 9.34
N ASN A 162 0.74 8.53 10.53
CA ASN A 162 2.07 8.26 11.09
C ASN A 162 2.08 6.92 11.81
N ILE A 163 1.57 5.90 11.14
CA ILE A 163 1.51 4.53 11.67
C ILE A 163 2.85 3.88 11.39
N ARG A 164 3.50 3.38 12.44
CA ARG A 164 4.81 2.72 12.36
C ARG A 164 4.69 1.25 12.68
N LEU A 165 5.17 0.42 11.78
CA LEU A 165 5.06 -1.04 11.85
C LEU A 165 6.45 -1.64 11.81
N GLY A 166 6.78 -2.50 12.76
CA GLY A 166 8.02 -3.28 12.73
C GLY A 166 8.05 -4.22 11.52
N LEU A 167 9.25 -4.50 11.01
CA LEU A 167 9.50 -5.52 9.97
C LEU A 167 10.14 -6.78 10.55
N ASP A 168 10.09 -6.93 11.86
CA ASP A 168 10.64 -8.00 12.68
C ASP A 168 9.75 -9.25 12.59
N GLY A 169 9.80 -9.90 11.43
CA GLY A 169 9.17 -11.19 11.16
C GLY A 169 8.12 -11.12 10.06
N PHE A 170 6.98 -10.48 10.37
CA PHE A 170 5.80 -10.51 9.52
C PHE A 170 5.00 -9.22 9.62
N THR A 171 4.78 -8.58 8.46
CA THR A 171 3.84 -7.47 8.31
C THR A 171 3.12 -7.59 6.97
N GLU A 172 1.81 -7.45 7.00
CA GLU A 172 0.92 -7.65 5.87
C GLU A 172 -0.17 -6.57 5.84
N LEU A 173 -0.43 -6.04 4.66
CA LEU A 173 -1.52 -5.10 4.39
C LEU A 173 -2.65 -5.86 3.74
N GLN A 174 -3.86 -5.63 4.24
CA GLN A 174 -5.07 -6.28 3.77
C GLN A 174 -6.18 -5.27 3.57
N VAL A 175 -7.13 -5.65 2.72
CA VAL A 175 -8.37 -4.92 2.51
C VAL A 175 -9.52 -5.91 2.70
N ASP A 176 -10.57 -5.45 3.34
CA ASP A 176 -11.84 -6.14 3.45
C ASP A 176 -12.94 -5.24 2.91
N GLY A 177 -13.64 -5.69 1.86
CA GLY A 177 -14.63 -4.90 1.12
C GLY A 177 -14.24 -4.63 -0.33
N PRO A 178 -15.19 -4.08 -1.11
CA PRO A 178 -15.06 -3.92 -2.55
C PRO A 178 -14.07 -2.82 -2.94
N GLY A 179 -13.34 -3.04 -4.03
CA GLY A 179 -12.43 -2.07 -4.63
C GLY A 179 -10.97 -2.28 -4.20
N THR A 180 -10.18 -1.22 -4.27
CA THR A 180 -8.73 -1.25 -3.98
C THR A 180 -8.37 -0.19 -2.96
N VAL A 181 -7.48 -0.48 -2.02
CA VAL A 181 -6.83 0.54 -1.19
C VAL A 181 -5.35 0.63 -1.55
N VAL A 182 -4.90 1.85 -1.83
CA VAL A 182 -3.51 2.18 -2.13
C VAL A 182 -2.84 2.66 -0.86
N PHE A 183 -1.91 1.87 -0.32
CA PHE A 183 -1.10 2.20 0.83
C PHE A 183 0.19 2.88 0.39
N THR A 184 0.48 4.06 0.94
CA THR A 184 1.67 4.84 0.60
C THR A 184 2.47 5.17 1.84
N GLY A 185 3.79 4.99 1.77
CA GLY A 185 4.65 5.15 2.92
C GLY A 185 6.14 5.09 2.62
N GLU A 186 6.89 5.01 3.71
CA GLU A 186 8.33 4.87 3.72
C GLU A 186 8.67 3.51 4.34
N GLN A 187 9.60 2.81 3.73
CA GLN A 187 10.24 1.64 4.29
C GLN A 187 11.66 2.02 4.66
N ARG A 188 12.01 1.87 5.94
CA ARG A 188 13.39 2.04 6.42
C ARG A 188 13.96 0.70 6.84
N LEU A 189 15.09 0.34 6.24
CA LEU A 189 15.87 -0.85 6.57
C LEU A 189 17.24 -0.41 7.09
N THR A 190 17.68 -1.02 8.17
CA THR A 190 18.95 -0.78 8.83
C THR A 190 19.69 -2.10 8.92
N MET A 191 20.87 -2.19 8.31
CA MET A 191 21.77 -3.32 8.47
C MET A 191 22.67 -3.08 9.68
N VAL A 192 22.58 -3.98 10.65
CA VAL A 192 23.45 -3.97 11.83
C VAL A 192 24.50 -5.05 11.66
N SER A 193 25.78 -4.67 11.71
CA SER A 193 26.84 -5.68 11.84
C SER A 193 27.11 -5.94 13.31
N ARG A 194 27.06 -7.22 13.69
CA ARG A 194 27.75 -7.65 14.90
C ARG A 194 29.23 -7.70 14.57
N ARG A 195 30.01 -6.72 15.03
CA ARG A 195 31.44 -6.94 15.22
C ARG A 195 31.56 -8.12 16.19
N ARG A 196 31.77 -9.33 15.66
CA ARG A 196 32.48 -10.35 16.41
C ARG A 196 33.87 -9.74 16.61
N HIS A 197 34.21 -9.39 17.84
CA HIS A 197 35.61 -9.33 18.17
C HIS A 197 36.14 -10.74 17.90
N GLU A 198 36.83 -10.91 16.77
CA GLU A 198 37.94 -11.85 16.74
C GLU A 198 38.82 -11.43 17.91
N CYS A 199 38.70 -12.14 19.03
CA CYS A 199 39.80 -12.20 19.95
C CYS A 199 40.92 -12.84 19.14
N ASP A 200 41.93 -12.05 18.80
CA ASP A 200 43.27 -12.55 18.52
C ASP A 200 43.61 -13.51 19.66
N VAL A 201 43.53 -14.80 19.37
CA VAL A 201 44.13 -15.82 20.21
C VAL A 201 45.55 -15.96 19.69
N TYR A 202 46.46 -15.35 20.44
CA TYR A 202 47.90 -15.57 20.41
C TYR A 202 48.26 -17.06 20.42
#